data_AF-A0A8S3JUL2-F1
#
_entry.id   AF-A0A8S3JUL2-F1
#
_cell.length_a   1.000
_cell.length_b   1.000
_cell.length_c   1.000
_cell.angle_alpha   90.00
_cell.angle_beta   90.00
_cell.angle_gamma   90.00
#
_symmetry.space_group_name_H-M   'P 1'
#
loop_
_entity.id
_entity.type
_entity.pdbx_description
1 polymer ?
#
loop_
_entity_poly.entity_id
_entity_poly.type
_entity_poly.pdbx_seq_one_letter_code
_entity_poly.pdbx_strand_id
1 'polypeptide(L)'
;YAKIDRLKSKAIENGFIFDSSWMTRSLNENETIESVLCGHSELLVIALNLIQEPAPKFIQVVKNLRVCGHCHEFTKVIAKIEHCDIVVRDANRIHHFYPNGQCSCQDHF
;
A
#
# COMPACT_ATOMS: atom_id res chain seq x y z
N TYR A 1 -12.79 -6.53 -0.73
CA TYR A 1 -12.07 -6.41 0.56
C TYR A 1 -11.24 -7.65 0.91
N ALA A 2 -11.70 -8.89 0.64
CA ALA A 2 -10.94 -10.11 0.99
C ALA A 2 -9.43 -10.10 0.63
N LYS A 3 -9.03 -9.59 -0.54
CA LYS A 3 -7.60 -9.51 -0.91
C LYS A 3 -6.83 -8.50 -0.03
N ILE A 4 -7.39 -7.33 0.27
CA ILE A 4 -6.71 -6.36 1.15
C ILE A 4 -6.62 -6.89 2.58
N ASP A 5 -7.62 -7.64 3.05
CA ASP A 5 -7.58 -8.32 4.36
C ASP A 5 -6.46 -9.35 4.41
N ARG A 6 -6.30 -10.15 3.35
CA ARG A 6 -5.17 -11.08 3.24
C ARG A 6 -3.82 -10.35 3.21
N LEU A 7 -3.70 -9.24 2.48
CA LEU A 7 -2.48 -8.44 2.43
C LEU A 7 -2.14 -7.85 3.80
N LYS A 8 -3.15 -7.39 4.56
CA LYS A 8 -3.00 -6.94 5.95
C LYS A 8 -2.42 -8.03 6.84
N SER A 9 -3.04 -9.22 6.87
CA SER A 9 -2.56 -10.32 7.69
C SER A 9 -1.12 -10.70 7.35
N LYS A 10 -0.80 -10.85 6.06
CA LYS A 10 0.57 -11.15 5.62
C LYS A 10 1.56 -10.04 6.01
N ALA A 11 1.17 -8.77 5.92
CA ALA A 11 2.02 -7.65 6.30
C ALA A 11 2.36 -7.69 7.79
N ILE A 12 1.37 -7.93 8.66
CA ILE A 12 1.55 -8.07 10.10
C ILE A 12 2.47 -9.26 10.42
N GLU A 13 2.25 -10.41 9.77
CA GLU A 13 3.13 -11.59 9.91
C GLU A 13 4.58 -11.30 9.51
N ASN A 14 4.81 -10.33 8.62
CA ASN A 14 6.13 -9.86 8.21
C ASN A 14 6.65 -8.67 9.03
N GLY A 15 6.01 -8.34 10.15
CA GLY A 15 6.44 -7.30 11.09
C GLY A 15 6.02 -5.87 10.73
N PHE A 16 5.05 -5.68 9.83
CA PHE A 16 4.49 -4.35 9.55
C PHE A 16 3.66 -3.84 10.73
N ILE A 17 3.87 -2.58 11.10
CA ILE A 17 3.14 -1.91 12.19
C ILE A 17 2.31 -0.78 11.58
N PHE A 18 1.02 -0.76 11.89
CA PHE A 18 0.12 0.32 11.50
C PHE A 18 0.36 1.56 12.36
N ASP A 19 0.82 2.62 11.73
CA ASP A 19 1.08 3.91 12.38
C ASP A 19 -0.14 4.84 12.26
N SER A 20 -0.74 5.17 13.39
CA SER A 20 -1.89 6.07 13.50
C SER A 20 -1.58 7.52 13.13
N SER A 21 -0.31 7.92 13.06
CA SER A 21 0.11 9.29 12.73
C SER A 21 -0.34 9.74 11.33
N TRP A 22 -0.62 8.79 10.44
CA TRP A 22 -1.07 9.05 9.06
C TRP A 22 -2.58 9.20 8.93
N MET A 23 -3.34 9.13 10.03
CA MET A 23 -4.77 9.39 10.02
C MET A 23 -5.06 10.89 10.15
N THR A 24 -5.98 11.39 9.32
CA THR A 24 -6.37 12.81 9.30
C THR A 24 -7.53 13.13 10.24
N ARG A 25 -8.17 12.11 10.82
CA ARG A 25 -9.28 12.25 11.76
C ARG A 25 -9.28 11.15 12.81
N SER A 26 -9.99 11.40 13.90
CA SER A 26 -10.28 10.40 14.92
C SER A 26 -11.15 9.28 14.38
N LEU A 27 -10.99 8.09 14.96
CA LEU A 27 -11.79 6.91 14.66
C LEU A 27 -13.19 7.03 15.27
N ASN A 28 -14.18 6.54 14.54
CA ASN A 28 -15.50 6.26 15.11
C ASN A 28 -15.48 4.97 15.92
N GLU A 29 -16.50 4.72 16.75
CA GLU A 29 -16.58 3.54 17.64
C GLU A 29 -16.39 2.18 16.92
N ASN A 30 -16.74 2.10 15.64
CA ASN A 30 -16.67 0.88 14.83
C ASN A 30 -15.44 0.82 13.90
N GLU A 31 -14.55 1.80 13.95
CA GLU A 31 -13.38 1.88 13.07
C GLU A 31 -12.10 1.47 13.79
N THR A 32 -11.23 0.76 13.08
CA THR A 32 -9.87 0.45 13.54
C THR A 32 -8.87 1.24 12.70
N ILE A 33 -7.67 1.44 13.22
CA ILE A 33 -6.57 2.08 12.48
C ILE A 33 -6.36 1.37 11.13
N GLU A 34 -6.35 0.04 11.16
CA GLU A 34 -6.17 -0.82 9.99
C GLU A 34 -7.30 -0.66 8.97
N SER A 35 -8.56 -0.56 9.42
CA SER A 35 -9.70 -0.45 8.51
C SER A 35 -9.70 0.89 7.78
N VAL A 36 -9.31 1.97 8.45
CA VAL A 36 -9.19 3.31 7.85
C VAL A 36 -8.00 3.38 6.90
N LEU A 37 -6.81 2.98 7.35
CA LEU A 37 -5.58 3.14 6.59
C LEU A 37 -5.50 2.20 5.37
N CYS A 38 -6.08 0.99 5.45
CA CYS A 38 -6.21 0.11 4.29
C CYS A 38 -7.38 0.45 3.37
N GLY A 39 -8.23 1.41 3.75
CA GLY A 39 -9.29 1.97 2.91
C GLY A 39 -8.77 3.00 1.90
N HIS A 40 -7.50 3.38 1.95
CA HIS A 40 -6.93 4.32 1.00
C HIS A 40 -6.96 3.75 -0.43
N SER A 41 -7.32 4.62 -1.38
CA SER A 41 -7.57 4.24 -2.77
C SER A 41 -6.41 3.50 -3.43
N GLU A 42 -5.17 3.86 -3.11
CA GLU A 42 -3.95 3.26 -3.64
C GLU A 42 -3.88 1.77 -3.30
N LEU A 43 -4.17 1.44 -2.04
CA LEU A 43 -4.11 0.07 -1.55
C LEU A 43 -5.27 -0.77 -2.09
N LEU A 44 -6.45 -0.17 -2.25
CA LEU A 44 -7.59 -0.82 -2.88
C LEU A 44 -7.32 -1.15 -4.35
N VAL A 45 -6.70 -0.22 -5.10
CA VAL A 45 -6.32 -0.44 -6.51
C VAL A 45 -5.25 -1.52 -6.62
N ILE A 46 -4.21 -1.50 -5.78
CA ILE A 46 -3.18 -2.55 -5.75
C ILE A 46 -3.82 -3.91 -5.44
N ALA A 47 -4.67 -3.98 -4.40
CA ALA A 47 -5.36 -5.21 -4.04
C ALA A 47 -6.24 -5.73 -5.20
N LEU A 48 -6.95 -4.84 -5.90
CA LEU A 48 -7.78 -5.22 -7.04
C LEU A 48 -6.95 -5.81 -8.19
N ASN A 49 -5.79 -5.23 -8.49
CA ASN A 49 -4.89 -5.77 -9.51
C ASN A 49 -4.38 -7.17 -9.12
N LEU A 50 -4.05 -7.38 -7.85
CA LEU A 50 -3.55 -8.66 -7.33
C LEU A 50 -4.63 -9.74 -7.16
N ILE A 51 -5.89 -9.47 -7.50
CA ILE A 51 -6.96 -10.49 -7.59
C ILE A 51 -6.90 -11.21 -8.93
N GLN A 52 -6.32 -10.60 -9.96
CA GLN A 52 -6.25 -11.19 -11.30
C GLN A 52 -5.38 -12.44 -11.28
N GLU A 53 -5.76 -13.44 -12.09
CA GLU A 53 -5.02 -14.69 -12.25
C GLU A 53 -4.60 -14.84 -13.73
N PRO A 54 -3.30 -14.98 -14.03
CA PRO A 54 -2.19 -15.01 -13.08
C PRO A 54 -1.94 -13.63 -12.44
N ALA A 55 -1.44 -13.65 -11.20
CA ALA A 55 -1.10 -12.41 -10.49
C ALA A 55 -0.11 -11.56 -11.31
N PRO A 56 -0.36 -10.24 -11.44
CA PRO A 56 0.49 -9.37 -12.25
C PRO A 56 1.87 -9.22 -11.62
N LYS A 57 2.92 -9.31 -12.46
CA LYS A 57 4.31 -9.01 -12.05
C LYS A 57 4.58 -7.50 -11.98
N PHE A 58 3.70 -6.69 -12.56
CA PHE A 58 3.83 -5.25 -12.65
C PHE A 58 2.46 -4.58 -12.44
N ILE A 59 2.38 -3.61 -11.54
CA ILE A 59 1.17 -2.85 -11.23
C ILE A 59 1.46 -1.36 -11.37
N GLN A 60 0.61 -0.62 -12.08
CA GLN A 60 0.70 0.84 -12.17
C GLN A 60 -0.52 1.49 -11.50
N VAL A 61 -0.26 2.46 -10.63
CA VAL A 61 -1.27 3.29 -9.98
C VAL A 61 -0.97 4.75 -10.29
N VAL A 62 -1.99 5.51 -10.68
CA VAL A 62 -1.88 6.96 -10.93
C VAL A 62 -2.86 7.67 -10.01
N LYS A 63 -2.38 8.69 -9.29
CA LYS A 63 -3.22 9.53 -8.42
C LYS A 63 -2.81 11.00 -8.50
N ASN A 64 -3.77 11.89 -8.21
CA ASN A 64 -3.57 13.34 -8.22
C ASN A 64 -3.12 13.92 -6.88
N LEU A 65 -3.03 13.10 -5.83
CA LEU A 65 -2.58 13.51 -4.50
C LEU A 65 -1.25 12.83 -4.17
N ARG A 66 -0.39 13.47 -3.39
CA ARG A 66 0.83 12.83 -2.85
C ARG A 66 0.48 11.53 -2.13
N VAL A 67 1.30 10.48 -2.27
CA VAL A 67 1.13 9.25 -1.49
C VAL A 67 1.36 9.54 0.00
N CYS A 68 0.51 9.03 0.89
CA CYS A 68 0.76 9.19 2.33
C CYS A 68 1.81 8.19 2.81
N GLY A 69 2.42 8.44 3.98
CA GLY A 69 3.47 7.56 4.50
C GLY A 69 3.00 6.13 4.77
N HIS A 70 1.78 5.96 5.30
CA HIS A 70 1.20 4.62 5.44
C HIS A 70 1.11 3.88 4.10
N CYS A 71 0.53 4.49 3.07
CA CYS A 71 0.41 3.86 1.75
C CYS A 71 1.77 3.57 1.14
N HIS A 72 2.75 4.46 1.34
CA HIS A 72 4.11 4.27 0.87
C HIS A 72 4.76 3.03 1.51
N GLU A 73 4.77 2.94 2.84
CA GLU A 73 5.37 1.81 3.56
C GLU A 73 4.62 0.51 3.31
N PHE A 74 3.29 0.54 3.31
CA PHE A 74 2.50 -0.66 3.05
C PHE A 74 2.71 -1.17 1.62
N THR A 75 2.89 -0.27 0.63
CA THR A 75 3.17 -0.68 -0.76
C THR A 75 4.52 -1.36 -0.90
N LYS A 76 5.56 -0.91 -0.18
CA LYS A 76 6.85 -1.63 -0.12
C LYS A 76 6.66 -3.07 0.38
N VAL A 77 5.90 -3.24 1.46
CA VAL A 77 5.62 -4.55 2.04
C VAL A 77 4.85 -5.43 1.07
N ILE A 78 3.85 -4.89 0.38
CA ILE A 78 3.12 -5.64 -0.66
C ILE A 78 4.04 -6.06 -1.80
N ALA A 79 4.86 -5.15 -2.34
CA ALA A 79 5.80 -5.45 -3.42
C ALA A 79 6.74 -6.61 -3.05
N LYS A 80 7.21 -6.62 -1.80
CA LYS A 80 8.05 -7.71 -1.25
C LYS A 80 7.29 -9.03 -1.09
N ILE A 81 6.08 -9.01 -0.52
CA ILE A 81 5.30 -10.22 -0.21
C ILE A 81 4.75 -10.90 -1.48
N GLU A 82 4.30 -10.11 -2.44
CA GLU A 82 3.69 -10.61 -3.67
C GLU A 82 4.72 -10.70 -4.81
N HIS A 83 5.99 -10.37 -4.54
CA HIS A 83 7.11 -10.43 -5.50
C HIS A 83 6.79 -9.76 -6.84
N CYS A 84 6.24 -8.54 -6.80
CA CYS A 84 5.86 -7.77 -7.98
C CYS A 84 6.40 -6.34 -7.92
N ASP A 85 6.61 -5.76 -9.10
CA ASP A 85 6.93 -4.34 -9.25
C ASP A 85 5.65 -3.51 -9.14
N ILE A 86 5.66 -2.48 -8.30
CA ILE A 86 4.55 -1.54 -8.19
C ILE A 86 5.07 -0.15 -8.51
N VAL A 87 4.44 0.53 -9.46
CA VAL A 87 4.76 1.92 -9.80
C VAL A 87 3.59 2.80 -9.43
N VAL A 88 3.81 3.74 -8.51
CA VAL A 88 2.81 4.73 -8.12
C VAL A 88 3.26 6.10 -8.64
N ARG A 89 2.52 6.66 -9.59
CA ARG A 89 2.66 8.06 -9.98
C ARG A 89 1.71 8.89 -9.13
N ASP A 90 2.28 9.74 -8.29
CA ASP A 90 1.51 10.69 -7.48
C ASP A 90 1.65 12.13 -8.03
N ALA A 91 1.14 13.11 -7.28
CA ALA A 91 1.18 14.52 -7.67
C ALA A 91 2.62 15.08 -7.82
N ASN A 92 3.57 14.52 -7.06
CA ASN A 92 4.90 15.07 -6.91
C ASN A 92 5.93 14.31 -7.76
N ARG A 93 5.82 12.98 -7.83
CA ARG A 93 6.83 12.11 -8.44
C ARG A 93 6.29 10.72 -8.78
N ILE A 94 7.20 9.91 -9.33
CA ILE A 94 6.99 8.49 -9.57
C ILE A 94 7.75 7.71 -8.52
N HIS A 95 7.06 6.78 -7.87
CA HIS A 95 7.59 5.83 -6.92
C HIS A 95 7.65 4.47 -7.60
N HIS A 96 8.82 3.85 -7.63
CA HIS A 96 8.99 2.47 -8.08
C HIS A 96 9.32 1.62 -6.87
N PHE A 97 8.36 0.80 -6.46
CA PHE A 97 8.49 -0.20 -5.41
C PHE A 97 8.96 -1.52 -6.01
N TYR A 98 10.15 -1.93 -5.62
CA TYR A 98 10.79 -3.15 -6.13
C TYR A 98 10.41 -4.38 -5.27
N PRO A 99 10.50 -5.60 -5.83
CA PRO A 99 10.23 -6.85 -5.10
C PRO A 99 11.11 -7.12 -3.86
N ASN A 100 12.15 -6.31 -3.62
CA ASN A 100 12.98 -6.38 -2.42
C ASN A 100 12.44 -5.49 -1.27
N GLY A 101 11.32 -4.78 -1.49
CA GLY A 101 10.71 -3.88 -0.51
C GLY A 101 11.33 -2.49 -0.45
N GLN A 102 12.10 -2.07 -1.45
CA GLN A 102 12.64 -0.72 -1.55
C GLN A 102 11.81 0.15 -2.50
N CYS A 103 11.79 1.46 -2.24
CA CYS A 103 11.22 2.44 -3.15
C CYS A 103 12.33 3.29 -3.79
N SER A 104 12.20 3.62 -5.06
CA SER A 104 13.13 4.50 -5.79
C SER A 104 13.28 5.90 -5.19
N CYS A 105 12.33 6.35 -4.35
CA CYS A 105 12.39 7.67 -3.71
C CYS A 105 13.31 7.72 -2.48
N GLN A 106 13.84 6.57 -2.02
CA GLN A 106 14.68 6.46 -0.82
C GLN A 106 14.05 7.12 0.42
N ASP A 107 12.74 7.04 0.54
CA ASP A 107 11.95 7.59 1.65
C ASP A 107 11.95 9.13 1.73
N HIS A 108 12.37 9.79 0.65
CA HIS A 108 12.31 11.25 0.48
C HIS A 108 11.07 11.68 -0.32
N PHE A 109 9.90 11.14 0.01
CA PHE A 109 8.63 11.43 -0.69
C PHE A 109 7.84 12.51 -0.02
#